data_AF-A0AAD0RSX2-F1
#
_entry.id   AF-A0AAD0RSX2-F1
#
_cell.length_a   1.000
_cell.length_b   1.000
_cell.length_c   1.000
_cell.angle_alpha   90.00
_cell.angle_beta   90.00
_cell.angle_gamma   90.00
#
_symmetry.space_group_name_H-M   'P 1'
#
loop_
_entity.id
_entity.type
_entity.pdbx_description
1 polymer ?
#
loop_
_entity_poly.entity_id
_entity_poly.type
_entity_poly.pdbx_seq_one_letter_code
_entity_poly.pdbx_strand_id
1 'polypeptide(L)'
;MGGLACALALLGIPCAAGGEEAPAGGRLFYGQVALIGQLYVHNRPLGAEYVRCVNCHRLQDQARAEGRFGPDLGAKFLTEPSARRGGPERAYTEQSFCEMLRTGKDPTAILISTDMPRYRLSAAECRALWLFLQEH
;
A
#
# COMPACT_ATOMS: atom_id res chain seq x y z
N MET A 1 -22.91 53.32 -20.52
CA MET A 1 -23.67 53.01 -19.28
C MET A 1 -24.28 51.63 -19.44
N GLY A 2 -24.12 50.76 -18.43
CA GLY A 2 -24.62 49.37 -18.39
C GLY A 2 -23.68 48.37 -19.08
N GLY A 3 -22.91 47.51 -18.43
CA GLY A 3 -23.07 46.91 -17.11
C GLY A 3 -23.55 45.46 -17.27
N LEU A 4 -22.68 44.55 -17.70
CA LEU A 4 -22.89 43.11 -17.54
C LEU A 4 -21.65 42.53 -16.84
N ALA A 5 -21.76 42.41 -15.53
CA ALA A 5 -20.83 41.67 -14.70
C ALA A 5 -21.07 40.17 -14.94
N CYS A 6 -20.16 39.52 -15.65
CA CYS A 6 -20.10 38.07 -15.68
C CYS A 6 -19.38 37.65 -14.39
N ALA A 7 -20.17 37.33 -13.36
CA ALA A 7 -19.65 36.81 -12.10
C ALA A 7 -18.94 35.48 -12.37
N LEU A 8 -17.62 35.46 -12.19
CA LEU A 8 -16.84 34.22 -12.15
C LEU A 8 -17.30 33.40 -10.95
N ALA A 9 -18.09 32.36 -11.22
CA ALA A 9 -18.30 31.27 -10.30
C ALA A 9 -16.96 30.53 -10.12
N LEU A 10 -16.26 30.83 -9.04
CA LEU A 10 -15.16 30.02 -8.50
C LEU A 10 -15.76 28.68 -8.05
N LEU A 11 -15.93 27.76 -8.99
CA LEU A 11 -16.21 26.37 -8.72
C LEU A 11 -14.99 25.75 -8.04
N GLY A 12 -15.02 25.73 -6.70
CA GLY A 12 -14.18 24.82 -5.92
C GLY A 12 -14.60 23.39 -6.26
N ILE A 13 -13.89 22.77 -7.19
CA ILE A 13 -13.97 21.32 -7.42
C ILE A 13 -13.28 20.67 -6.22
N PRO A 14 -13.98 19.92 -5.36
CA PRO A 14 -13.28 19.06 -4.42
C PRO A 14 -12.54 17.99 -5.24
N CYS A 15 -11.22 17.92 -5.10
CA CYS A 15 -10.42 16.80 -5.59
C CYS A 15 -10.94 15.52 -4.93
N ALA A 16 -11.87 14.83 -5.57
CA ALA A 16 -12.21 13.45 -5.26
C ALA A 16 -11.12 12.53 -5.83
N ALA A 17 -9.88 12.67 -5.34
CA ALA A 17 -8.76 11.83 -5.77
C ALA A 17 -8.90 10.39 -5.27
N GLY A 18 -9.67 10.14 -4.21
CA GLY A 18 -9.74 8.81 -3.57
C GLY A 18 -10.39 7.72 -4.43
N GLY A 19 -11.35 8.06 -5.30
CA GLY A 19 -12.14 7.07 -6.04
C GLY A 19 -11.39 6.37 -7.19
N GLU A 20 -10.45 7.05 -7.83
CA GLU A 20 -9.61 6.48 -8.91
C GLU A 20 -8.31 5.86 -8.37
N GLU A 21 -7.84 6.33 -7.21
CA GLU A 21 -6.63 5.83 -6.55
C GLU A 21 -6.80 4.39 -6.03
N ALA A 22 -7.95 4.03 -5.47
CA ALA A 22 -8.19 2.67 -4.95
C ALA A 22 -8.21 1.57 -6.05
N PRO A 23 -8.91 1.75 -7.19
CA PRO A 23 -8.79 0.84 -8.33
C PRO A 23 -7.35 0.72 -8.85
N ALA A 24 -6.57 1.81 -8.81
CA ALA A 24 -5.15 1.76 -9.17
C ALA A 24 -4.33 0.94 -8.17
N GLY A 25 -4.62 1.03 -6.87
CA GLY A 25 -4.00 0.22 -5.83
C GLY A 25 -4.26 -1.28 -5.99
N GLY A 26 -5.50 -1.65 -6.33
CA GLY A 26 -5.84 -3.03 -6.66
C GLY A 26 -5.01 -3.56 -7.83
N ARG A 27 -4.79 -2.76 -8.87
CA ARG A 27 -3.95 -3.15 -10.01
C ARG A 27 -2.48 -3.40 -9.65
N LEU A 28 -1.97 -2.73 -8.62
CA LEU A 28 -0.63 -2.98 -8.09
C LEU A 28 -0.61 -4.26 -7.25
N PHE A 29 -1.61 -4.45 -6.38
CA PHE A 29 -1.71 -5.62 -5.50
C PHE A 29 -1.77 -6.95 -6.27
N TYR A 30 -2.61 -7.00 -7.30
CA TYR A 30 -2.80 -8.18 -8.15
C TYR A 30 -1.78 -8.30 -9.30
N GLY A 31 -0.94 -7.28 -9.50
CA GLY A 31 0.16 -7.29 -10.47
C GLY A 31 -0.25 -7.06 -11.93
N GLN A 32 -1.37 -6.38 -12.19
CA GLN A 32 -1.71 -5.86 -13.52
C GLN A 32 -0.80 -4.69 -13.94
N VAL A 33 -0.24 -3.98 -12.95
CA VAL A 33 0.86 -3.02 -13.16
C VAL A 33 2.13 -3.63 -12.57
N ALA A 34 3.18 -3.72 -13.39
CA ALA A 34 4.44 -4.32 -12.99
C ALA A 34 5.16 -3.44 -11.97
N LEU A 35 5.52 -4.04 -10.83
CA LEU A 35 6.38 -3.42 -9.83
C LEU A 35 7.83 -3.90 -9.99
N ILE A 36 8.77 -3.10 -9.49
CA ILE A 36 10.17 -3.52 -9.35
C ILE A 36 10.41 -3.84 -7.89
N GLY A 37 10.68 -5.11 -7.60
CA GLY A 37 10.96 -5.63 -6.26
C GLY A 37 12.29 -6.39 -6.20
N GLN A 38 12.94 -6.37 -5.04
CA GLN A 38 14.16 -7.13 -4.75
C GLN A 38 14.11 -7.71 -3.34
N LEU A 39 14.64 -8.92 -3.14
CA LEU A 39 14.72 -9.50 -1.80
C LEU A 39 15.86 -8.87 -0.98
N TYR A 40 15.76 -8.92 0.35
CA TYR A 40 16.81 -8.35 1.19
C TYR A 40 18.17 -9.00 0.95
N VAL A 41 18.18 -10.33 0.85
CA VAL A 41 19.39 -11.16 0.72
C VAL A 41 19.92 -11.25 -0.71
N HIS A 42 19.18 -10.71 -1.69
CA HIS A 42 19.54 -10.75 -3.11
C HIS A 42 19.47 -9.36 -3.73
N ASN A 43 20.60 -8.86 -4.23
CA ASN A 43 20.69 -7.51 -4.80
C ASN A 43 20.35 -7.46 -6.30
N ARG A 44 19.39 -8.28 -6.75
CA ARG A 44 18.90 -8.29 -8.13
C ARG A 44 17.38 -8.13 -8.13
N PRO A 45 16.83 -7.34 -9.08
CA PRO A 45 15.39 -7.31 -9.30
C PRO A 45 14.85 -8.71 -9.59
N LEU A 46 13.73 -9.03 -8.98
CA LEU A 46 12.95 -10.22 -9.30
C LEU A 46 12.17 -10.02 -10.60
N GLY A 47 11.74 -11.11 -11.23
CA GLY A 47 10.73 -11.07 -12.29
C GLY A 47 9.42 -10.47 -11.78
N ALA A 48 8.70 -9.74 -12.65
CA ALA A 48 7.46 -9.04 -12.30
C ALA A 48 6.35 -9.99 -11.80
N GLU A 49 6.40 -11.25 -12.20
CA GLU A 49 5.52 -12.32 -11.75
C GLU A 49 5.73 -12.71 -10.29
N TYR A 50 6.93 -12.52 -9.73
CA TYR A 50 7.27 -12.91 -8.37
C TYR A 50 7.00 -11.82 -7.34
N VAL A 51 6.96 -10.54 -7.76
CA VAL A 51 6.83 -9.39 -6.85
C VAL A 51 5.38 -9.03 -6.50
N ARG A 52 4.39 -9.69 -7.10
CA ARG A 52 2.97 -9.38 -6.90
C ARG A 52 2.57 -9.64 -5.45
N CYS A 53 1.90 -8.68 -4.81
CA CYS A 53 1.50 -8.79 -3.41
C CYS A 53 0.63 -10.04 -3.17
N VAL A 54 -0.29 -10.31 -4.09
CA VAL A 54 -1.22 -11.46 -4.05
C VAL A 54 -0.54 -12.84 -4.04
N ASN A 55 0.74 -12.93 -4.39
CA ASN A 55 1.48 -14.20 -4.29
C ASN A 55 1.63 -14.65 -2.83
N CYS A 56 1.86 -13.70 -1.92
CA CYS A 56 2.16 -13.97 -0.50
C CYS A 56 1.05 -13.52 0.44
N HIS A 57 0.27 -12.52 0.03
CA HIS A 57 -0.77 -11.89 0.84
C HIS A 57 -2.16 -12.18 0.29
N ARG A 58 -3.14 -12.00 1.16
CA ARG A 58 -4.57 -12.06 0.87
C ARG A 58 -5.22 -10.81 1.44
N LEU A 59 -6.38 -10.43 0.93
CA LEU A 59 -7.17 -9.35 1.53
C LEU A 59 -7.87 -9.86 2.79
N GLN A 60 -7.97 -9.00 3.80
CA GLN A 60 -8.47 -9.36 5.13
C GLN A 60 -9.94 -9.82 5.13
N ASP A 61 -10.75 -9.33 4.19
CA ASP A 61 -12.15 -9.66 3.99
C ASP A 61 -12.41 -11.00 3.26
N GLN A 62 -11.40 -11.59 2.62
CA GLN A 62 -11.57 -12.87 1.90
C GLN A 62 -11.69 -14.05 2.90
N ALA A 63 -12.05 -15.24 2.42
CA ALA A 63 -12.05 -16.45 3.26
C ALA A 63 -10.61 -16.87 3.61
N ARG A 64 -10.39 -17.31 4.86
CA ARG A 64 -9.08 -17.77 5.31
C ARG A 64 -8.71 -19.08 4.61
N ALA A 65 -7.60 -19.05 3.88
CA ALA A 65 -7.00 -20.23 3.26
C ALA A 65 -5.65 -20.52 3.92
N GLU A 66 -5.34 -21.80 4.11
CA GLU A 66 -4.04 -22.23 4.63
C GLU A 66 -2.92 -22.01 3.59
N GLY A 67 -1.67 -21.96 4.05
CA GLY A 67 -0.49 -22.03 3.16
C GLY A 67 -0.02 -20.70 2.54
N ARG A 68 -0.31 -19.55 3.16
CA ARG A 68 0.25 -18.25 2.74
C ARG A 68 1.46 -17.83 3.57
N PHE A 69 2.42 -17.19 2.90
CA PHE A 69 3.68 -16.72 3.51
C PHE A 69 3.53 -15.41 4.29
N GLY A 70 2.59 -14.56 3.88
CA GLY A 70 2.32 -13.26 4.50
C GLY A 70 1.02 -13.23 5.31
N PRO A 71 0.85 -12.23 6.18
CA PRO A 71 -0.42 -11.97 6.84
C PRO A 71 -1.48 -11.50 5.83
N ASP A 72 -2.75 -11.66 6.21
CA ASP A 72 -3.87 -11.04 5.51
C ASP A 72 -3.78 -9.51 5.69
N LEU A 73 -3.88 -8.77 4.59
CA LEU A 73 -3.75 -7.31 4.54
C LEU A 73 -5.12 -6.65 4.44
N GLY A 74 -5.32 -5.62 5.26
CA GLY A 74 -6.53 -4.83 5.35
C GLY A 74 -6.36 -3.75 6.40
N ALA A 75 -7.33 -2.85 6.51
CA ALA A 75 -7.35 -1.73 7.44
C ALA A 75 -7.01 -2.19 8.87
N LYS A 76 -7.67 -3.25 9.35
CA LYS A 76 -7.44 -3.74 10.71
C LYS A 76 -6.02 -4.26 10.92
N PHE A 77 -5.45 -5.01 9.96
CA PHE A 77 -4.06 -5.47 10.11
C PHE A 77 -3.05 -4.32 10.11
N LEU A 78 -3.32 -3.28 9.32
CA LEU A 78 -2.39 -2.16 9.15
C LEU A 78 -2.50 -1.15 10.29
N THR A 79 -3.70 -0.77 10.71
CA THR A 79 -3.86 0.39 11.61
C THR A 79 -4.12 0.03 13.07
N GLU A 80 -4.58 -1.20 13.38
CA GLU A 80 -4.76 -1.57 14.79
C GLU A 80 -3.42 -1.88 15.46
N PRO A 81 -3.19 -1.38 16.69
CA PRO A 81 -2.00 -1.72 17.46
C PRO A 81 -1.87 -3.24 17.64
N SER A 82 -0.70 -3.76 17.27
CA SER A 82 -0.39 -5.19 17.39
C SER A 82 1.00 -5.36 17.96
N ALA A 83 1.14 -6.06 19.09
CA ALA A 83 2.46 -6.35 19.66
C ALA A 83 3.06 -7.63 19.04
N ARG A 84 4.36 -7.59 18.74
CA ARG A 84 5.16 -8.80 18.48
C ARG A 84 5.90 -9.14 19.78
N ARG A 85 5.46 -10.20 20.48
CA ARG A 85 6.02 -10.75 21.75
C ARG A 85 7.10 -9.88 22.43
N GLY A 86 6.68 -9.03 23.36
CA GLY A 86 7.59 -8.22 24.19
C GLY A 86 8.20 -6.99 23.51
N GLY A 87 7.88 -6.73 22.25
CA GLY A 87 8.25 -5.50 21.53
C GLY A 87 7.18 -4.41 21.59
N PRO A 88 7.52 -3.19 21.13
CA PRO A 88 6.56 -2.10 20.99
C PRO A 88 5.41 -2.48 20.04
N GLU A 89 4.25 -1.88 20.27
CA GLU A 89 3.11 -2.03 19.37
C GLU A 89 3.46 -1.43 18.00
N ARG A 90 3.07 -2.12 16.94
CA ARG A 90 3.10 -1.59 15.58
C ARG A 90 1.68 -1.20 15.17
N ALA A 91 1.56 0.00 14.63
CA ALA A 91 0.42 0.47 13.87
C ALA A 91 0.97 1.31 12.72
N TYR A 92 0.54 1.01 11.50
CA TYR A 92 1.00 1.69 10.31
C TYR A 92 0.19 2.95 10.05
N THR A 93 0.90 4.02 9.70
CA THR A 93 0.40 5.12 8.89
C THR A 93 0.76 4.88 7.42
N GLU A 94 0.12 5.59 6.48
CA GLU A 94 0.50 5.60 5.06
C GLU A 94 2.01 5.79 4.89
N GLN A 95 2.58 6.78 5.60
CA GLN A 95 4.01 7.09 5.53
C GLN A 95 4.89 5.91 5.94
N SER A 96 4.62 5.32 7.12
CA SER A 96 5.38 4.18 7.64
C SER A 96 5.17 2.90 6.82
N PHE A 97 4.00 2.73 6.20
CA PHE A 97 3.73 1.64 5.27
C PHE A 97 4.57 1.79 4.01
N CYS A 98 4.61 2.99 3.43
CA CYS A 98 5.43 3.28 2.27
C CYS A 98 6.93 3.16 2.54
N GLU A 99 7.38 3.54 3.74
CA GLU A 99 8.77 3.32 4.17
C GLU A 99 9.08 1.84 4.35
N MET A 100 8.15 1.07 4.93
CA MET A 100 8.29 -0.38 5.08
C MET A 100 8.41 -1.08 3.73
N LEU A 101 7.58 -0.73 2.75
CA LEU A 101 7.68 -1.32 1.41
C LEU A 101 9.02 -1.04 0.72
N ARG A 102 9.65 0.10 1.00
CA ARG A 102 10.95 0.47 0.40
C ARG A 102 12.14 -0.13 1.16
N THR A 103 12.05 -0.21 2.48
CA THR A 103 13.20 -0.53 3.36
C THR A 103 13.13 -1.93 3.96
N GLY A 104 11.96 -2.55 3.98
CA GLY A 104 11.67 -3.79 4.70
C GLY A 104 11.64 -3.63 6.22
N LYS A 105 11.55 -2.41 6.76
CA LYS A 105 11.46 -2.17 8.21
C LYS A 105 10.06 -1.71 8.59
N ASP A 106 9.52 -2.25 9.67
CA ASP A 106 8.23 -1.81 10.20
C ASP A 106 8.35 -0.46 10.96
N PRO A 107 7.23 0.14 11.44
CA PRO A 107 7.25 1.45 12.11
C PRO A 107 8.10 1.49 13.38
N THR A 108 8.47 0.33 13.92
CA THR A 108 9.33 0.18 15.11
C THR A 108 10.79 -0.08 14.72
N ALA A 109 11.13 0.13 13.44
CA ALA A 109 12.43 -0.10 12.81
C ALA A 109 12.88 -1.57 12.77
N ILE A 110 11.99 -2.52 13.06
CA ILE A 110 12.27 -3.96 13.01
C ILE A 110 12.20 -4.45 11.57
N LEU A 111 13.21 -5.23 11.14
CA LEU A 111 13.22 -5.86 9.82
C LEU A 111 12.10 -6.91 9.73
N ILE A 112 11.25 -6.82 8.70
CA ILE A 112 10.23 -7.83 8.39
C ILE A 112 10.86 -9.06 7.70
N SER A 113 10.05 -10.06 7.36
CA SER A 113 10.54 -11.25 6.65
C SER A 113 11.42 -10.87 5.45
N THR A 114 12.59 -11.50 5.32
CA THR A 114 13.53 -11.27 4.23
C THR A 114 13.04 -11.81 2.89
N ASP A 115 12.00 -12.65 2.92
CA ASP A 115 11.30 -13.18 1.76
C ASP A 115 10.27 -12.18 1.20
N MET A 116 9.96 -11.11 1.94
CA MET A 116 9.14 -10.02 1.43
C MET A 116 10.01 -9.08 0.57
N PRO A 117 9.65 -8.84 -0.70
CA PRO A 117 10.39 -7.91 -1.54
C PRO A 117 10.36 -6.48 -1.00
N ARG A 118 11.45 -5.75 -1.27
CA ARG A 118 11.52 -4.29 -1.17
C ARG A 118 11.26 -3.69 -2.53
N TYR A 119 10.42 -2.66 -2.57
CA TYR A 119 9.88 -2.13 -3.80
C TYR A 119 10.44 -0.75 -4.13
N ARG A 120 10.61 -0.49 -5.42
CA ARG A 120 10.74 0.87 -5.96
C ARG A 120 9.35 1.38 -6.31
N LEU A 121 8.83 2.29 -5.49
CA LEU A 121 7.50 2.87 -5.62
C LEU A 121 7.58 4.39 -5.58
N SER A 122 6.89 5.05 -6.50
CA SER A 122 6.56 6.47 -6.39
C SER A 122 5.66 6.73 -5.18
N ALA A 123 5.50 8.00 -4.81
CA ALA A 123 4.56 8.37 -3.75
C ALA A 123 3.11 8.01 -4.14
N ALA A 124 2.72 8.26 -5.39
CA ALA A 124 1.37 7.99 -5.89
C ALA A 124 1.03 6.50 -5.93
N GLU A 125 1.95 5.64 -6.38
CA GLU A 125 1.73 4.18 -6.38
C GLU A 125 1.56 3.63 -4.96
N CYS A 126 2.40 4.09 -4.02
CA CYS A 126 2.29 3.64 -2.65
C CYS A 126 0.97 4.10 -1.99
N ARG A 127 0.58 5.36 -2.23
CA ARG A 127 -0.69 5.92 -1.77
C ARG A 127 -1.88 5.13 -2.33
N ALA A 128 -1.88 4.84 -3.62
CA ALA A 128 -2.93 4.04 -4.26
C ALA A 128 -3.06 2.66 -3.59
N LEU A 129 -1.93 1.98 -3.36
CA LEU A 129 -1.91 0.69 -2.66
C LEU A 129 -2.41 0.81 -1.21
N TRP A 130 -2.02 1.85 -0.48
CA TRP A 130 -2.51 2.12 0.87
C TRP A 130 -4.04 2.27 0.88
N LEU A 131 -4.58 3.16 0.04
CA LEU A 131 -6.02 3.41 -0.03
C LEU A 131 -6.81 2.15 -0.38
N PHE A 132 -6.34 1.36 -1.34
CA PHE A 132 -6.94 0.07 -1.67
C PHE A 132 -6.99 -0.87 -0.46
N LEU A 133 -5.90 -1.02 0.28
CA LEU A 133 -5.88 -1.90 1.46
C LEU A 133 -6.74 -1.41 2.61
N GLN A 134 -7.03 -0.10 2.70
CA GLN A 134 -7.92 0.45 3.71
C GLN A 134 -9.41 0.14 3.44
N GLU A 135 -9.76 -0.31 2.23
CA GLU A 135 -11.12 -0.74 1.86
C GLU A 135 -11.40 -2.22 2.20
N HIS A 136 -10.40 -2.94 2.71
CA HIS A 136 -10.45 -4.38 3.05
C HIS A 136 -10.15 -4.63 4.53
#